data_AF-A0A1G2K8A0-F1
#
_entry.id   AF-A0A1G2K8A0-F1
#
_cell.length_a   1.000
_cell.length_b   1.000
_cell.length_c   1.000
_cell.angle_alpha   90.00
_cell.angle_beta   90.00
_cell.angle_gamma   90.00
#
_symmetry.space_group_name_H-M   'P 1'
#
loop_
_entity.id
_entity.type
_entity.pdbx_description
1 polymer ?
#
loop_
_entity_poly.entity_id
_entity_poly.type
_entity_poly.pdbx_seq_one_letter_code
_entity_poly.pdbx_strand_id
1 'polypeptide(L)' 'MALGESPVKQALRWIIEELQSNPSASMVKLIDLAGQKFNLSPLDSDFLSRHFAETRAKNQKK' A
#
# COMPACT_ATOMS: atom_id res chain seq x y z
N MET A 1 -18.61 1.63 20.54
CA MET A 1 -18.04 0.67 19.58
C MET A 1 -16.82 1.33 18.94
N ALA A 2 -15.62 0.92 19.33
CA ALA A 2 -14.41 1.40 18.67
C ALA A 2 -14.46 0.93 17.22
N LEU A 3 -14.50 1.87 16.27
CA LEU A 3 -14.37 1.58 14.85
C LEU A 3 -12.96 1.02 14.66
N GLY A 4 -12.84 -0.31 14.74
CA GLY A 4 -11.59 -1.03 14.58
C GLY A 4 -10.88 -0.55 13.33
N GLU A 5 -9.75 0.11 13.51
CA GLU A 5 -8.93 0.56 12.40
C GLU A 5 -8.47 -0.69 11.67
N SER A 6 -9.03 -0.91 10.47
CA SER A 6 -8.68 -2.05 9.65
C SER A 6 -7.19 -2.01 9.34
N PRO A 7 -6.46 -3.14 9.39
CA PRO A 7 -5.02 -3.17 9.16
C PRO A 7 -4.63 -2.60 7.79
N VAL A 8 -5.56 -2.64 6.82
CA VAL A 8 -5.44 -1.96 5.51
C VAL A 8 -5.25 -0.44 5.62
N LYS A 9 -5.89 0.24 6.58
CA LYS A 9 -5.70 1.70 6.79
C LYS A 9 -4.33 2.01 7.36
N GLN A 10 -3.84 1.19 8.29
CA GLN A 10 -2.50 1.35 8.84
C GLN A 10 -1.42 1.10 7.78
N ALA A 11 -1.60 0.06 6.96
CA ALA A 11 -0.77 -0.22 5.80
C ALA A 11 -0.79 0.95 4.80
N LEU A 12 -1.96 1.48 4.47
CA LEU A 12 -2.11 2.61 3.56
C LEU A 12 -1.35 3.84 4.06
N ARG A 13 -1.52 4.19 5.34
CA ARG A 13 -0.85 5.33 5.96
C ARG A 13 0.67 5.16 5.90
N TRP A 14 1.18 3.98 6.26
CA TRP A 14 2.60 3.69 6.18
C TRP A 14 3.14 3.78 4.74
N ILE A 15 2.44 3.23 3.76
CA ILE A 15 2.83 3.33 2.35
C ILE A 15 2.90 4.79 1.90
N ILE A 16 1.94 5.64 2.30
CA ILE A 16 1.93 7.08 1.99
C ILE A 16 3.13 7.78 2.63
N GLU A 17 3.45 7.49 3.89
CA GLU A 17 4.62 8.05 4.57
C GLU A 17 5.93 7.65 3.87
N GLU A 18 6.05 6.38 3.47
CA GLU A 18 7.21 5.89 2.73
C GLU A 18 7.32 6.53 1.34
N LEU A 19 6.20 6.81 0.65
CA LEU A 19 6.19 7.50 -0.63
C LEU A 19 6.52 8.99 -0.50
N GLN A 20 6.13 9.63 0.60
CA GLN A 20 6.52 11.02 0.89
C GLN A 20 8.02 11.11 1.18
N SER A 21 8.56 10.12 1.90
CA SER A 21 10.00 10.05 2.18
C SER A 21 10.81 9.65 0.94
N ASN A 22 10.30 8.70 0.14
CA ASN A 22 10.93 8.20 -1.06
C ASN A 22 9.91 8.07 -2.22
N PRO A 23 9.70 9.13 -3.01
CA PRO A 23 8.78 9.08 -4.15
C PRO A 23 9.22 8.13 -5.29
N SER A 24 10.51 7.74 -5.28
CA SER A 24 11.08 6.73 -6.17
C SER A 24 11.01 5.30 -5.63
N ALA A 25 10.52 5.08 -4.40
CA ALA A 25 10.36 3.74 -3.87
C ALA A 25 9.39 2.92 -4.73
N SER A 26 9.70 1.64 -4.91
CA SER A 26 8.82 0.71 -5.62
C SER A 26 7.58 0.45 -4.77
N MET A 27 6.45 1.02 -5.19
CA MET A 27 5.16 0.87 -4.53
C MET A 27 4.75 -0.60 -4.32
N VAL A 28 5.08 -1.49 -5.27
CA VAL A 28 4.90 -2.94 -5.12
C VAL A 28 5.64 -3.50 -3.90
N LYS A 29 6.88 -3.04 -3.65
CA LYS A 29 7.64 -3.44 -2.45
C LYS A 29 7.03 -2.88 -1.18
N LEU A 30 6.52 -1.65 -1.21
CA LEU A 30 5.84 -1.06 -0.05
C LEU A 30 4.56 -1.81 0.28
N ILE A 31 3.77 -2.22 -0.70
CA ILE A 31 2.55 -2.99 -0.47
C ILE A 31 2.88 -4.37 0.10
N ASP A 32 3.89 -5.05 -0.43
CA ASP A 32 4.36 -6.34 0.08
C ASP A 32 4.86 -6.24 1.54
N LEU A 33 5.71 -5.24 1.82
CA LEU A 33 6.20 -4.97 3.18
C LEU A 33 5.06 -4.61 4.13
N ALA A 34 4.10 -3.82 3.68
CA ALA A 34 2.93 -3.47 4.48
C ALA A 34 2.05 -4.70 4.75
N GLY A 35 1.88 -5.57 3.75
CA GLY A 35 1.17 -6.84 3.89
C GLY A 35 1.76 -7.74 4.97
N GLN A 36 3.09 -7.89 4.94
CA GLN A 36 3.81 -8.65 5.96
C GLN A 36 3.78 -7.97 7.34
N LYS A 37 3.94 -6.65 7.39
CA LYS A 37 4.04 -5.86 8.64
C LYS A 37 2.72 -5.72 9.38
N PHE A 38 1.62 -5.53 8.65
CA PHE A 38 0.28 -5.34 9.21
C PHE A 38 -0.58 -6.62 9.15
N ASN A 39 0.02 -7.73 8.72
CA ASN A 39 -0.62 -9.04 8.61
C ASN A 39 -1.93 -8.96 7.79
N LEU A 40 -1.85 -8.27 6.65
CA LEU A 40 -2.99 -8.05 5.77
C LEU A 40 -3.53 -9.38 5.25
N SER A 41 -4.85 -9.47 5.15
CA SER A 41 -5.47 -10.59 4.47
C SER A 41 -5.09 -10.57 2.98
N PRO A 42 -5.04 -11.72 2.29
CA PRO A 42 -4.76 -11.78 0.86
C PRO A 42 -5.66 -10.84 0.04
N LEU A 43 -6.92 -10.69 0.49
CA LEU A 43 -7.90 -9.77 -0.09
C LEU A 43 -7.51 -8.30 0.07
N ASP A 44 -7.02 -7.90 1.23
CA ASP A 44 -6.58 -6.51 1.50
C ASP A 44 -5.31 -6.17 0.71
N SER A 45 -4.35 -7.11 0.65
CA SER A 45 -3.13 -6.92 -0.14
C SER A 45 -3.42 -6.82 -1.64
N ASP A 46 -4.33 -7.65 -2.17
CA ASP A 46 -4.78 -7.58 -3.56
C ASP A 46 -5.49 -6.25 -3.85
N PHE A 47 -6.36 -5.79 -2.95
CA PHE A 47 -7.02 -4.49 -3.07
C PHE A 47 -6.01 -3.34 -3.16
N LEU A 48 -5.04 -3.28 -2.24
CA LEU A 48 -3.97 -2.28 -2.28
C LEU A 48 -3.15 -2.39 -3.56
N SER A 49 -2.70 -3.61 -3.90
CA SER A 49 -1.93 -3.88 -5.11
C SER A 49 -2.62 -3.36 -6.37
N ARG A 50 -3.90 -3.66 -6.54
CA ARG A 50 -4.71 -3.19 -7.69
C ARG A 50 -4.89 -1.68 -7.71
N HIS A 51 -5.35 -1.10 -6.60
CA HIS A 51 -5.59 0.34 -6.47
C HIS A 51 -4.34 1.17 -6.81
N PHE A 52 -3.18 0.68 -6.38
CA PHE A 52 -1.90 1.33 -6.61
C PHE A 52 -1.27 1.00 -7.97
N ALA A 53 -1.46 -0.21 -8.50
CA ALA A 53 -1.03 -0.58 -9.84
C ALA A 53 -1.72 0.26 -10.92
N GLU A 54 -3.02 0.51 -10.78
CA GLU A 54 -3.78 1.41 -11.67
C GLU A 54 -3.24 2.85 -11.61
N THR A 55 -2.86 3.32 -10.43
CA THR A 55 -2.25 4.65 -10.23
C THR A 55 -0.86 4.74 -10.88
N ARG A 56 -0.04 3.68 -10.81
CA ARG A 56 1.34 3.66 -11.34
C ARG A 56 1.45 3.36 -12.83
N ALA A 57 0.49 2.65 -13.44
CA ALA A 57 0.47 2.37 -14.88
C ALA A 57 0.51 3.65 -15.75
N LYS A 58 0.11 4.80 -15.20
CA LYS A 58 0.23 6.12 -15.84
C LYS A 58 1.63 6.76 -15.74
N ASN A 59 2.49 6.32 -14.82
CA ASN A 59 3.77 6.97 -14.50
C ASN A 59 5.03 6.19 -14.96
N GLN A 60 4.88 4.96 -15.48
CA GLN A 60 6.01 4.11 -15.94
C GLN A 60 6.24 4.17 -17.46
N LYS A 61 5.41 4.87 -18.23
CA LYS A 61 5.70 5.20 -19.63
C LYS A 61 6.40 6.56 -19.73
N LYS A 62 7.68 6.62 -19.38
CA LYS A 62 8.55 7.72 -19.81
C LYS A 62 9.98 7.22 -20.00
#